data_AF-A0A914JVY2-F1
#
_entry.id   AF-A0A914JVY2-F1
#
_cell.length_a   1.000
_cell.length_b   1.000
_cell.length_c   1.000
_cell.angle_alpha   90.00
_cell.angle_beta   90.00
_cell.angle_gamma   90.00
#
_symmetry.space_group_name_H-M   'P 1'
#
loop_
_entity.id
_entity.type
_entity.pdbx_description
1 polymer ?
#
loop_
_entity_poly.entity_id
_entity_poly.type
_entity_poly.pdbx_seq_one_letter_code
_entity_poly.pdbx_strand_id
1 'polypeptide(L)'
;MNFHGNYTGTVKLESGIEDSLYKGLKESSSKNGMYYLRSKDLLTSNSACLLLRSNLAHSIAVTIDQERGSLESLTVFPDGIYDAGIDLLDCTDFDAAKPSKIKTQVVVTTVQELPSPDTVSYLQRLEEEKRARQHGAAQDNRSFLAKY
;
A
#
# COMPACT_ATOMS: atom_id res chain seq x y z
N MET A 1 11.00 5.33 21.83
CA MET A 1 10.51 6.44 20.98
C MET A 1 9.74 5.79 19.84
N ASN A 2 8.41 5.77 19.92
CA ASN A 2 7.58 5.22 18.85
C ASN A 2 7.40 6.28 17.76
N PHE A 3 7.92 5.99 16.58
CA PHE A 3 7.79 6.87 15.42
C PHE A 3 6.56 6.43 14.63
N HIS A 4 5.37 6.81 15.11
CA HIS A 4 4.13 6.59 14.35
C HIS A 4 4.01 7.68 13.27
N GLY A 5 4.18 7.33 12.00
CA GLY A 5 3.96 8.27 10.91
C GLY A 5 4.03 7.67 9.51
N ASN A 6 3.20 8.20 8.61
CA ASN A 6 3.40 8.05 7.17
C ASN A 6 4.47 9.06 6.76
N TYR A 7 5.61 8.57 6.26
CA TYR A 7 6.67 9.46 5.79
C TYR A 7 6.56 9.63 4.29
N THR A 8 6.80 10.86 3.83
CA THR A 8 6.98 11.13 2.42
C THR A 8 8.36 11.72 2.17
N GLY A 9 8.99 11.28 1.10
CA GLY A 9 10.31 11.74 0.69
C GLY A 9 10.38 11.97 -0.81
N THR A 10 11.44 12.65 -1.25
CA THR A 10 11.74 12.84 -2.68
C THR A 10 13.12 12.28 -2.97
N VAL A 11 13.27 11.55 -4.07
CA VAL A 11 14.58 11.07 -4.52
C VAL A 11 15.23 12.12 -5.42
N LYS A 12 16.50 12.41 -5.16
CA LYS A 12 17.36 13.13 -6.10
C LYS A 12 18.33 12.13 -6.70
N LEU A 13 18.32 12.01 -8.02
CA LEU A 13 19.28 11.18 -8.73
C LEU A 13 20.63 11.88 -8.79
N GLU A 14 21.69 11.08 -8.86
CA GLU A 14 23.03 11.58 -9.09
C GLU A 14 23.14 12.18 -10.49
N SER A 15 23.84 13.32 -10.59
CA SER A 15 24.02 14.04 -11.85
C SER A 15 24.70 13.16 -12.91
N GLY A 16 24.06 13.00 -14.07
CA GLY A 16 24.58 12.23 -15.21
C GLY A 16 23.96 10.85 -15.40
N ILE A 17 23.23 10.32 -14.40
CA ILE A 17 22.51 9.03 -14.52
C ILE A 17 21.18 9.20 -15.28
N GLU A 18 20.59 10.40 -15.24
CA GLU A 18 19.27 10.66 -15.82
C GLU A 18 19.23 10.39 -17.34
N ASP A 19 20.30 10.72 -18.06
CA ASP A 19 20.40 10.59 -19.52
C ASP A 19 20.48 9.13 -19.94
N SER A 20 21.31 8.34 -19.24
CA SER A 20 21.46 6.91 -19.50
C SER A 20 20.19 6.16 -19.13
N LEU A 21 19.56 6.53 -18.00
CA LEU A 21 18.29 5.98 -17.58
C LEU A 21 17.19 6.24 -18.60
N TYR A 22 17.05 7.49 -19.05
CA TYR A 22 16.03 7.87 -20.03
C TYR A 22 16.21 7.15 -21.36
N LYS A 23 17.45 7.06 -21.86
CA LYS A 23 17.78 6.33 -23.09
C LYS A 23 17.45 4.85 -22.97
N GLY A 24 17.85 4.21 -21.86
CA GLY A 24 17.54 2.81 -21.60
C GLY A 24 16.04 2.55 -21.46
N LEU A 25 15.31 3.46 -20.83
CA LEU A 25 13.85 3.37 -20.71
C LEU A 25 13.17 3.47 -22.08
N LYS A 26 13.59 4.40 -22.93
CA LYS A 26 13.06 4.55 -24.29
C LYS A 26 13.26 3.28 -25.12
N GLU A 27 14.47 2.72 -25.08
CA GLU A 27 14.76 1.46 -25.77
C GLU A 27 13.95 0.27 -25.24
N SER A 28 13.83 0.15 -23.91
CA SER A 28 13.05 -0.91 -23.26
C SER A 28 11.55 -0.78 -23.57
N SER A 29 11.02 0.44 -23.62
CA SER A 29 9.61 0.70 -23.90
C SER A 29 9.18 0.26 -25.30
N SER A 30 10.02 0.48 -26.32
CA SER A 30 9.73 0.05 -27.70
C SER A 30 9.69 -1.48 -27.85
N LYS A 31 10.19 -2.23 -26.86
CA LYS A 31 10.25 -3.70 -26.86
C LYS A 31 9.27 -4.33 -25.83
N ASN A 32 8.29 -3.58 -25.34
CA ASN A 32 7.41 -3.99 -24.23
C ASN A 32 8.19 -4.47 -23.00
N GLY A 33 9.34 -3.85 -22.74
CA GLY A 33 10.20 -4.16 -21.63
C GLY A 33 9.67 -3.62 -20.29
N MET A 34 10.38 -3.98 -19.23
CA MET A 34 10.03 -3.63 -17.86
C MET A 34 11.09 -2.71 -17.26
N TYR A 35 10.64 -1.75 -16.47
CA TYR A 35 11.47 -1.01 -15.54
C TYR A 35 11.59 -1.79 -14.23
N TYR A 36 12.81 -1.93 -13.72
CA TYR A 36 13.09 -2.65 -12.49
C TYR A 36 13.69 -1.72 -11.45
N LEU A 37 13.22 -1.83 -10.22
CA LEU A 37 13.76 -1.14 -9.06
C LEU A 37 14.12 -2.18 -8.00
N ARG A 38 15.40 -2.18 -7.61
CA ARG A 38 15.97 -3.17 -6.67
C ARG A 38 16.47 -2.48 -5.43
N SER A 39 16.15 -3.03 -4.26
CA SER A 39 16.73 -2.66 -2.97
C SER A 39 17.14 -3.92 -2.24
N LYS A 40 18.46 -4.16 -2.12
CA LYS A 40 19.02 -5.41 -1.59
C LYS A 40 18.36 -6.64 -2.24
N ASP A 41 17.52 -7.34 -1.48
CA ASP A 41 16.86 -8.59 -1.88
C ASP A 41 15.44 -8.38 -2.46
N LEU A 42 14.89 -7.16 -2.39
CA LEU A 42 13.60 -6.83 -2.96
C LEU A 42 13.75 -6.31 -4.39
N LEU A 43 12.90 -6.82 -5.28
CA LEU A 43 12.79 -6.39 -6.66
C LEU A 43 11.33 -6.07 -6.96
N THR A 44 11.09 -4.87 -7.45
CA THR A 44 9.79 -4.48 -8.03
C THR A 44 9.98 -4.13 -9.49
N SER A 45 8.93 -4.32 -10.28
CA SER A 45 8.94 -4.00 -11.69
C SER A 45 7.62 -3.36 -12.12
N ASN A 46 7.71 -2.56 -13.18
CA ASN A 46 6.56 -1.97 -13.85
C ASN A 46 6.85 -1.89 -15.35
N SER A 47 5.83 -1.65 -16.18
CA SER A 47 6.03 -1.46 -17.61
C SER A 47 6.94 -0.27 -17.86
N ALA A 48 7.96 -0.47 -18.70
CA ALA A 48 8.84 0.62 -19.13
C ALA A 48 8.03 1.71 -19.86
N CYS A 49 7.07 1.29 -20.69
CA CYS A 49 6.20 2.19 -21.43
C CYS A 49 5.35 3.07 -20.51
N LEU A 50 4.80 2.51 -19.44
CA LEU A 50 4.04 3.29 -18.46
C LEU A 50 4.93 4.33 -17.77
N LEU A 51 6.16 3.97 -17.38
CA LEU A 51 7.07 4.94 -16.78
C LEU A 51 7.58 5.99 -17.78
N LEU A 52 7.69 5.65 -19.06
CA LEU A 52 8.04 6.61 -20.11
C LEU A 52 6.90 7.62 -20.31
N ARG A 53 5.65 7.14 -20.33
CA ARG A 53 4.44 7.97 -20.46
C ARG A 53 4.20 8.87 -19.26
N SER A 54 4.54 8.41 -18.05
CA SER A 54 4.54 9.27 -16.86
C SER A 54 5.70 10.27 -16.83
N ASN A 55 6.54 10.33 -17.87
CA ASN A 55 7.74 11.17 -17.90
C ASN A 55 8.68 10.90 -16.72
N LEU A 56 8.84 9.61 -16.38
CA LEU A 56 9.53 9.14 -15.19
C LEU A 56 8.98 9.70 -13.86
N ALA A 57 7.77 10.26 -13.85
CA ALA A 57 7.08 10.57 -12.61
C ALA A 57 6.53 9.27 -12.01
N HIS A 58 6.94 8.96 -10.77
CA HIS A 58 6.50 7.75 -10.10
C HIS A 58 6.53 7.90 -8.58
N SER A 59 5.66 7.16 -7.90
CA SER A 59 5.69 6.98 -6.46
C SER A 59 6.23 5.59 -6.10
N ILE A 60 7.08 5.53 -5.08
CA ILE A 60 7.63 4.30 -4.53
C ILE A 60 6.99 4.08 -3.18
N ALA A 61 6.19 3.03 -3.06
CA ALA A 61 5.66 2.59 -1.78
C ALA A 61 6.67 1.65 -1.12
N VAL A 62 7.03 1.99 0.11
CA VAL A 62 8.00 1.27 0.92
C VAL A 62 7.35 0.88 2.22
N THR A 63 7.40 -0.40 2.58
CA THR A 63 6.99 -0.86 3.91
C THR A 63 8.21 -1.29 4.69
N ILE A 64 8.34 -0.76 5.91
CA ILE A 64 9.42 -1.09 6.83
C ILE A 64 8.86 -1.71 8.10
N ASP A 65 9.55 -2.71 8.63
CA ASP A 65 9.40 -3.14 10.01
C ASP A 65 10.28 -2.22 10.87
N GLN A 66 9.64 -1.40 11.69
CA GLN A 66 10.33 -0.44 12.52
C GLN A 66 11.14 -1.10 13.65
N GLU A 67 10.67 -2.24 14.18
CA GLU A 67 11.33 -2.91 15.29
C GLU A 67 12.60 -3.63 14.83
N ARG A 68 12.53 -4.26 13.66
CA ARG A 68 13.66 -4.98 13.06
C ARG A 68 14.55 -4.09 12.21
N GLY A 69 14.07 -2.91 11.82
CA GLY A 69 14.75 -2.03 10.87
C GLY A 69 14.89 -2.67 9.48
N SER A 70 14.02 -3.63 9.14
CA SER A 70 14.04 -4.34 7.86
C SER A 70 13.06 -3.74 6.85
N LEU A 71 13.41 -3.86 5.58
CA LEU A 71 12.56 -3.50 4.45
C LEU A 71 11.69 -4.71 4.11
N GLU A 72 10.37 -4.59 4.25
CA GLU A 72 9.43 -5.69 4.04
C GLU A 72 8.83 -5.68 2.63
N SER A 73 8.52 -4.49 2.10
CA SER A 73 7.96 -4.36 0.76
C SER A 73 8.48 -3.15 0.00
N LEU A 74 8.54 -3.30 -1.32
CA LEU A 74 8.95 -2.28 -2.26
C LEU A 74 8.07 -2.36 -3.49
N THR A 75 7.43 -1.26 -3.88
CA THR A 75 6.56 -1.22 -5.06
C THR A 75 6.67 0.12 -5.77
N VAL A 76 6.68 0.10 -7.10
CA VAL A 76 6.77 1.31 -7.92
C VAL A 76 5.50 1.52 -8.74
N PHE A 77 4.94 2.73 -8.66
CA PHE A 77 3.72 3.13 -9.35
C PHE A 77 3.99 4.35 -10.23
N PRO A 78 3.60 4.35 -11.52
CA PRO A 78 3.63 5.56 -12.33
C PRO A 78 2.68 6.61 -11.76
N ASP A 79 3.07 7.88 -11.87
CA ASP A 79 2.25 9.02 -11.47
C ASP A 79 1.81 9.82 -12.71
N GLY A 80 0.69 10.54 -12.63
CA GLY A 80 0.27 11.40 -13.73
C GLY A 80 -0.41 10.71 -14.92
N ILE A 81 -0.70 9.41 -14.83
CA ILE A 81 -1.43 8.67 -15.87
C ILE A 81 -2.92 8.65 -15.49
N TYR A 82 -3.64 9.70 -15.86
CA TYR A 82 -5.07 9.85 -15.56
C TYR A 82 -5.98 9.60 -16.76
N ASP A 83 -5.42 9.62 -17.97
CA ASP A 83 -6.18 9.41 -19.20
C ASP A 83 -5.56 8.25 -19.99
N ALA A 84 -6.31 7.15 -19.97
CA ALA A 84 -5.83 5.82 -20.27
C ALA A 84 -6.71 5.25 -21.39
N GLY A 85 -6.47 5.71 -22.62
CA GLY A 85 -7.01 5.07 -23.83
C GLY A 85 -6.49 3.64 -23.99
N ILE A 86 -7.05 2.92 -24.97
CA ILE A 86 -6.82 1.49 -25.21
C ILE A 86 -5.32 1.16 -25.47
N ASP A 87 -4.51 2.16 -25.83
CA ASP A 87 -3.11 1.99 -26.26
C ASP A 87 -2.05 2.33 -25.19
N LEU A 88 -2.33 2.31 -23.87
CA LEU A 88 -1.31 2.65 -22.84
C LEU A 88 -0.04 1.80 -22.86
N LEU A 89 -0.18 0.56 -23.33
CA LEU A 89 0.88 -0.42 -23.30
C LEU A 89 1.76 -0.36 -24.56
N ASP A 90 1.35 0.39 -25.58
CA ASP A 90 2.11 0.56 -26.81
C ASP A 90 2.94 1.85 -26.75
N CYS A 91 4.26 1.71 -26.85
CA CYS A 91 5.19 2.82 -26.91
C CYS A 91 6.03 2.83 -28.19
N THR A 92 5.55 2.20 -29.27
CA THR A 92 6.24 2.18 -30.57
C THR A 92 6.35 3.57 -31.19
N ASP A 93 5.26 4.33 -31.20
CA ASP A 93 5.19 5.69 -31.78
C ASP A 93 5.22 6.82 -30.74
N PHE A 94 5.44 6.48 -29.46
CA PHE A 94 5.44 7.45 -28.38
C PHE A 94 6.81 8.12 -28.21
N ASP A 95 6.93 9.37 -28.69
CA ASP A 95 8.12 10.19 -28.48
C ASP A 95 7.94 11.12 -27.28
N ALA A 96 8.30 10.65 -26.09
CA ALA A 96 8.38 11.51 -24.92
C ALA A 96 9.55 12.49 -25.04
N ALA A 97 9.31 13.75 -24.65
CA ALA A 97 10.36 14.70 -24.40
C ALA A 97 11.07 14.35 -23.08
N LYS A 98 12.41 14.43 -23.07
CA LYS A 98 13.19 14.19 -21.86
C LYS A 98 12.75 15.15 -20.73
N PRO A 99 12.48 14.64 -19.51
CA PRO A 99 12.18 15.52 -18.38
C PRO A 99 13.43 16.31 -17.98
N SER A 100 13.25 17.56 -17.57
CA SER A 100 14.33 18.36 -16.99
C SER A 100 14.73 17.88 -15.59
N LYS A 101 13.82 17.21 -14.88
CA LYS A 101 14.02 16.59 -13.57
C LYS A 101 13.10 15.39 -13.42
N ILE A 102 13.64 14.31 -12.86
CA ILE A 102 12.83 13.13 -12.51
C ILE A 102 12.08 13.40 -11.20
N LYS A 103 10.76 13.14 -11.21
CA LYS A 103 9.88 13.36 -10.07
C LYS A 103 9.57 12.02 -9.41
N THR A 104 10.33 11.69 -8.38
CA THR A 104 10.10 10.47 -7.60
C THR A 104 9.64 10.83 -6.19
N GLN A 105 8.43 10.39 -5.84
CA GLN A 105 7.91 10.45 -4.48
C GLN A 105 8.16 9.10 -3.80
N VAL A 106 8.52 9.10 -2.53
CA VAL A 106 8.62 7.88 -1.71
C VAL A 106 7.58 7.98 -0.60
N VAL A 107 6.74 6.97 -0.47
CA VAL A 107 5.77 6.84 0.62
C VAL A 107 6.23 5.69 1.50
N VAL A 108 6.56 5.98 2.74
CA VAL A 108 7.02 4.97 3.71
C VAL A 108 5.91 4.69 4.71
N THR A 109 5.58 3.42 4.83
CA THR A 109 4.60 2.89 5.79
C THR A 109 5.33 1.96 6.76
N THR A 110 5.02 2.08 8.04
CA THR A 110 5.55 1.17 9.07
C THR A 110 4.55 0.05 9.33
N VAL A 111 5.01 -1.19 9.47
CA VAL A 111 4.16 -2.27 9.98
C VAL A 111 3.73 -1.90 11.41
N GLN A 112 2.42 -1.94 11.67
CA GLN A 112 1.86 -1.67 12.99
C GLN A 112 1.08 -2.89 13.46
N GLU A 113 1.28 -3.26 14.73
CA GLU A 113 0.42 -4.24 15.36
C GLU A 113 -0.99 -3.67 15.49
N LEU A 114 -1.97 -4.44 15.03
CA LEU A 114 -3.36 -4.10 15.24
C LEU A 114 -3.68 -4.21 16.74
N PRO A 115 -4.56 -3.34 17.28
CA PRO A 115 -4.99 -3.46 18.65
C PRO A 115 -5.59 -4.85 18.87
N SER A 116 -5.17 -5.51 19.93
CA SER A 116 -5.77 -6.79 20.33
C SER A 116 -7.28 -6.61 20.53
N PRO A 117 -8.10 -7.60 20.16
CA PRO A 117 -9.53 -7.51 20.37
C PRO A 117 -9.85 -7.31 21.87
N ASP A 118 -10.87 -6.52 22.18
CA ASP A 118 -11.32 -6.27 23.55
C ASP A 118 -12.04 -7.50 24.11
N THR A 119 -11.23 -8.45 24.58
CA THR A 119 -11.71 -9.70 25.20
C THR A 119 -12.31 -9.44 26.57
N VAL A 120 -11.89 -8.39 27.27
CA VAL A 120 -12.37 -8.04 28.61
C VAL A 120 -13.83 -7.62 28.56
N SER A 121 -14.17 -6.67 27.69
CA SER A 121 -15.56 -6.23 27.52
C SER A 121 -16.46 -7.35 26.98
N TYR A 122 -15.93 -8.20 26.09
CA TYR A 122 -16.66 -9.37 25.60
C TYR A 122 -17.01 -10.33 26.74
N LEU A 123 -16.05 -10.66 27.61
CA LEU A 123 -16.27 -11.55 28.75
C LEU A 123 -17.25 -10.95 29.75
N GLN A 124 -17.14 -9.65 30.06
CA GLN A 124 -18.08 -8.97 30.96
C GLN A 124 -19.51 -9.04 30.44
N ARG A 125 -19.73 -8.74 29.15
CA ARG A 125 -21.06 -8.84 28.52
C ARG A 125 -21.61 -10.26 28.56
N LEU A 126 -20.75 -11.25 28.35
CA LEU A 126 -21.12 -12.65 28.36
C LEU A 126 -21.51 -13.14 29.76
N GLU A 127 -20.81 -12.67 30.80
CA GLU A 127 -21.15 -12.92 32.20
C GLU A 127 -22.46 -12.23 32.62
N GLU A 128 -22.67 -10.98 32.19
CA GLU A 128 -23.91 -10.24 32.41
C GLU A 128 -25.10 -10.93 31.76
N GLU A 129 -24.96 -11.36 30.50
CA GLU A 129 -26.00 -12.11 29.80
C GLU A 129 -26.30 -13.44 30.50
N LYS A 130 -25.27 -14.16 30.93
CA LYS A 130 -25.43 -15.41 31.70
C LYS A 130 -26.18 -15.16 33.01
N ARG A 131 -25.85 -14.09 33.73
CA ARG A 131 -26.52 -13.68 34.97
C ARG A 131 -27.97 -13.28 34.72
N ALA A 132 -28.24 -12.51 33.65
CA ALA A 132 -29.59 -12.13 33.26
C ALA A 132 -30.46 -13.33 32.88
N ARG A 133 -29.90 -14.31 32.15
CA ARG A 133 -30.60 -15.58 31.81
C ARG A 133 -30.90 -16.41 33.06
N GLN A 134 -29.98 -16.48 34.02
CA GLN A 134 -30.19 -17.19 35.29
C GLN A 134 -31.27 -16.52 36.14
N HIS A 135 -31.27 -15.19 36.24
CA HIS A 135 -32.31 -14.46 36.97
C HIS A 135 -33.67 -14.46 36.24
N GLY A 136 -33.69 -14.43 34.91
CA GLY A 136 -34.92 -14.49 34.11
C GLY A 136 -35.56 -15.88 34.04
N ALA A 137 -34.79 -16.96 34.15
CA ALA A 137 -35.31 -18.33 34.17
C ALA A 137 -36.00 -18.70 35.51
N ALA A 138 -35.77 -17.93 36.58
CA ALA A 138 -36.34 -18.20 37.91
C ALA A 138 -37.73 -17.56 38.14
N GLN A 139 -38.27 -16.80 37.18
CA GLN A 139 -39.51 -16.04 37.35
C GLN A 139 -40.65 -16.45 36.39
N ASP A 140 -40.80 -17.75 36.11
CA ASP A 140 -42.06 -18.29 35.57
C ASP A 140 -42.73 -19.25 36.55
N ASN A 141 -43.19 -18.71 37.67
CA ASN A 141 -44.23 -19.31 38.51
C ASN A 141 -45.58 -18.70 38.15
N ARG A 142 -45.94 -18.67 36.87
CA ARG A 142 -47.30 -18.32 36.46
C ARG A 142 -48.22 -19.50 36.72
N SER A 143 -48.71 -19.53 37.96
CA SER A 143 -50.02 -20.06 38.31
C SER A 143 -51.10 -19.40 37.44
N PHE A 144 -51.25 -19.85 36.19
CA PHE A 144 -52.24 -19.34 35.23
C PHE A 144 -53.48 -20.26 35.10
N LEU A 145 -53.60 -21.30 35.93
CA LEU A 145 -54.76 -22.19 35.97
C LEU A 145 -55.47 -22.24 37.34
N ALA A 146 -55.20 -21.29 38.24
CA ALA A 146 -55.85 -21.25 39.57
C ALA A 146 -57.13 -20.40 39.62
N LYS A 147 -57.64 -19.93 38.46
CA LYS A 147 -58.88 -19.17 38.36
C LYS A 147 -59.70 -19.62 37.16
N TYR A 148 -60.17 -20.86 37.14
CA TYR A 148 -61.45 -21.27 36.53
C TYR A 148 -61.85 -22.63 37.11
#